data_AF-A0A8X6WC80-F1
#
_entry.id   AF-A0A8X6WC80-F1
#
_cell.length_a   1.000
_cell.length_b   1.000
_cell.length_c   1.000
_cell.angle_alpha   90.00
_cell.angle_beta   90.00
_cell.angle_gamma   90.00
#
_symmetry.space_group_name_H-M   'P 1'
#
loop_
_entity.id
_entity.type
_entity.pdbx_description
1 polymer ?
#
loop_
_entity_poly.entity_id
_entity_poly.type
_entity_poly.pdbx_seq_one_letter_code
_entity_poly.pdbx_strand_id
1 'polypeptide(L)'
;MPRSIELETFAADHVCHSNFQGSALKIEAVGATRIFQRSIVKRGLKYAHYYGDGDSKGFISVKDTYGKDSVKKYECIGHVQKRVGARLRKLKSKNKNLSGKGKLTDSFIDRLQNYYGIAVRSNAGNLSGL
;
A
#
# COMPACT_ATOMS: atom_id res chain seq x y z
N MET A 1 22.99 -17.88 20.55
CA MET A 1 22.07 -17.79 21.70
C MET A 1 21.14 -18.99 21.63
N PRO A 2 20.95 -19.75 22.72
CA PRO A 2 19.99 -20.86 22.74
C PRO A 2 18.57 -20.33 22.54
N ARG A 3 17.73 -21.08 21.81
CA ARG A 3 16.31 -20.77 21.64
C ARG A 3 15.61 -20.94 22.99
N SER A 4 14.60 -20.10 23.28
CA SER A 4 13.82 -20.25 24.50
C SER A 4 13.01 -21.54 24.46
N ILE A 5 12.78 -22.14 25.62
CA ILE A 5 11.96 -23.36 25.80
C ILE A 5 10.56 -23.18 25.19
N GLU A 6 10.01 -21.97 25.24
CA GLU A 6 8.74 -21.59 24.59
C GLU A 6 8.77 -21.71 23.06
N LEU A 7 9.90 -21.39 22.41
CA LEU A 7 10.03 -21.53 20.95
C LEU A 7 10.15 -22.99 20.53
N GLU A 8 10.80 -23.83 21.34
CA GLU A 8 10.94 -25.26 21.07
C GLU A 8 9.62 -26.00 21.24
N THR A 9 8.85 -25.66 22.28
CA THR A 9 7.50 -26.20 22.50
C THR A 9 6.52 -25.75 21.41
N PHE A 10 6.53 -24.47 21.01
CA PHE A 10 5.74 -24.01 19.87
C PHE A 10 6.09 -24.76 18.58
N ALA A 11 7.39 -24.95 18.30
CA ALA A 11 7.83 -25.61 17.07
C ALA A 11 7.42 -27.10 17.01
N ALA A 12 7.33 -27.78 18.16
CA ALA A 12 6.96 -29.19 18.22
C ALA A 12 5.48 -29.43 17.84
N ASP A 13 4.58 -28.54 18.27
CA ASP A 13 3.14 -28.68 18.03
C ASP A 13 2.63 -27.82 16.85
N HIS A 14 3.51 -27.06 16.20
CA HIS A 14 3.13 -26.15 15.11
C HIS A 14 2.84 -26.90 13.81
N VAL A 15 1.58 -26.87 13.39
CA VAL A 15 1.19 -27.21 12.02
C VAL A 15 1.21 -25.95 11.16
N CYS A 16 2.17 -25.87 10.24
CA CYS A 16 2.31 -24.74 9.35
C CYS A 16 1.34 -24.84 8.15
N HIS A 17 0.32 -23.99 8.11
CA HIS A 17 -0.56 -23.85 6.93
C HIS A 17 0.02 -22.90 5.87
N SER A 18 1.34 -22.86 5.70
CA SER A 18 1.97 -21.96 4.73
C SER A 18 1.59 -22.35 3.30
N ASN A 19 1.13 -21.36 2.54
CA ASN A 19 0.75 -21.50 1.13
C ASN A 19 1.76 -20.86 0.16
N PHE A 20 2.93 -20.46 0.68
CA PHE A 20 4.00 -19.83 -0.07
C PHE A 20 5.37 -20.11 0.58
N GLN A 21 6.34 -20.48 -0.24
CA GLN A 21 7.74 -20.60 0.16
C GLN A 21 8.56 -19.53 -0.57
N GLY A 22 9.31 -18.72 0.18
CA GLY A 22 10.12 -17.63 -0.36
C GLY A 22 10.17 -16.42 0.58
N SER A 23 10.78 -15.33 0.12
CA SER A 23 10.86 -14.10 0.93
C SER A 23 9.51 -13.40 1.07
N ALA A 24 9.30 -12.73 2.20
CA ALA A 24 8.08 -11.96 2.46
C ALA A 24 7.80 -10.92 1.35
N LEU A 25 8.86 -10.32 0.78
CA LEU A 25 8.77 -9.37 -0.33
C LEU A 25 8.17 -9.95 -1.62
N LYS A 26 8.22 -11.28 -1.83
CA LYS A 26 7.66 -11.94 -3.01
C LYS A 26 6.19 -12.31 -2.84
N ILE A 27 5.67 -12.33 -1.62
CA ILE A 27 4.29 -12.73 -1.31
C ILE A 27 3.29 -11.85 -2.06
N GLU A 28 3.51 -10.54 -2.08
CA GLU A 28 2.61 -9.59 -2.75
C GLU A 28 2.50 -9.88 -4.25
N ALA A 29 3.63 -10.04 -4.94
CA ALA A 29 3.67 -10.32 -6.36
C ALA A 29 3.01 -11.66 -6.70
N VAL A 30 3.38 -12.72 -5.99
CA VAL A 30 2.82 -14.06 -6.22
C VAL A 30 1.31 -14.09 -5.89
N GLY A 31 0.89 -13.40 -4.83
CA GLY A 31 -0.51 -13.23 -4.48
C GLY A 31 -1.30 -12.52 -5.58
N ALA A 32 -0.80 -11.39 -6.07
CA ALA A 32 -1.41 -10.63 -7.16
C ALA A 32 -1.56 -11.50 -8.43
N THR A 33 -0.48 -12.16 -8.86
CA THR A 33 -0.51 -13.06 -10.03
C THR A 33 -1.56 -14.16 -9.87
N ARG A 34 -1.59 -14.83 -8.70
CA ARG A 34 -2.57 -15.89 -8.42
C ARG A 34 -4.01 -15.38 -8.49
N ILE A 35 -4.29 -14.18 -7.95
CA ILE A 35 -5.64 -13.58 -7.98
C ILE A 35 -6.06 -13.26 -9.42
N PHE A 36 -5.17 -12.65 -10.21
CA PHE A 36 -5.47 -12.26 -11.59
C PHE A 36 -5.67 -13.48 -12.49
N GLN A 37 -4.80 -14.49 -12.41
CA GLN A 37 -4.97 -15.74 -13.17
C GLN A 37 -6.25 -16.49 -12.80
N ARG A 38 -6.59 -16.56 -11.50
CA ARG A 38 -7.83 -17.20 -11.03
C ARG A 38 -9.09 -16.51 -11.54
N SER A 39 -9.04 -15.22 -11.83
CA SER A 39 -10.21 -14.48 -12.32
C SER A 39 -10.72 -15.00 -13.66
N ILE A 40 -9.81 -15.40 -14.55
CA ILE A 40 -10.13 -16.01 -15.84
C ILE A 40 -10.73 -17.41 -15.60
N VAL A 41 -9.98 -18.27 -14.92
CA VAL A 41 -10.31 -19.69 -14.78
C VAL A 41 -11.61 -19.91 -13.99
N LYS A 42 -11.82 -19.14 -12.92
CA LYS A 42 -12.97 -19.36 -12.01
C LYS A 42 -14.18 -18.48 -12.32
N ARG A 43 -13.99 -17.35 -13.00
CA ARG A 43 -15.05 -16.33 -13.15
C ARG A 43 -15.21 -15.80 -14.57
N GLY A 44 -14.34 -16.17 -15.52
CA GLY A 44 -14.42 -15.70 -16.91
C GLY A 44 -14.28 -14.18 -17.06
N LEU A 45 -13.68 -13.49 -16.10
CA LEU A 45 -13.57 -12.02 -16.09
C LEU A 45 -12.12 -11.55 -16.13
N LYS A 46 -11.94 -10.28 -16.50
CA LYS A 46 -10.65 -9.59 -16.51
C LYS A 46 -10.73 -8.35 -15.61
N TYR A 47 -9.72 -8.14 -14.78
CA TYR A 47 -9.58 -6.90 -14.02
C TYR A 47 -9.01 -5.79 -14.90
N ALA A 48 -9.67 -4.64 -14.94
CA ALA A 48 -9.18 -3.46 -15.67
C ALA A 48 -8.24 -2.59 -14.83
N HIS A 49 -8.43 -2.57 -13.50
CA HIS A 49 -7.79 -1.59 -12.61
C HIS A 49 -7.12 -2.30 -11.43
N TYR A 50 -5.89 -1.89 -11.10
CA TYR A 50 -5.14 -2.30 -9.93
C TYR A 50 -4.96 -1.12 -8.98
N TYR A 51 -5.49 -1.21 -7.77
CA TYR A 51 -5.30 -0.19 -6.73
C TYR A 51 -4.19 -0.63 -5.79
N GLY A 52 -3.11 0.15 -5.72
CA GLY A 52 -1.97 -0.20 -4.87
C GLY A 52 -1.12 0.99 -4.47
N ASP A 53 -0.03 0.69 -3.76
CA ASP A 53 0.99 1.67 -3.38
C ASP A 53 1.78 2.15 -4.61
N GLY A 54 2.38 3.34 -4.54
CA GLY A 54 3.12 4.01 -5.60
C GLY A 54 4.23 3.16 -6.21
N ASP A 55 4.96 2.38 -5.40
CA ASP A 55 5.90 1.35 -5.87
C ASP A 55 5.38 -0.04 -5.50
N SER A 56 4.96 -0.84 -6.48
CA SER A 56 4.36 -2.16 -6.24
C SER A 56 4.89 -3.17 -7.25
N LYS A 57 5.73 -4.08 -6.75
CA LYS A 57 6.12 -5.29 -7.49
C LYS A 57 4.92 -6.17 -7.84
N GLY A 58 3.86 -6.09 -7.02
CA GLY A 58 2.54 -6.65 -7.31
C GLY A 58 1.99 -6.18 -8.64
N PHE A 59 1.89 -4.87 -8.86
CA PHE A 59 1.42 -4.32 -10.13
C PHE A 59 2.26 -4.77 -11.32
N ILE A 60 3.60 -4.70 -11.21
CA ILE A 60 4.51 -5.10 -12.28
C ILE A 60 4.26 -6.56 -12.69
N SER A 61 3.96 -7.44 -11.72
CA SER A 61 3.69 -8.86 -11.99
C SER A 61 2.36 -9.13 -12.70
N VAL A 62 1.42 -8.18 -12.72
CA VAL A 62 0.07 -8.38 -13.26
C VAL A 62 -0.33 -7.43 -14.39
N LYS A 63 0.45 -6.38 -14.67
CA LYS A 63 0.10 -5.34 -15.66
C LYS A 63 -0.24 -5.88 -17.05
N ASP A 64 0.40 -6.99 -17.44
CA ASP A 64 0.27 -7.60 -18.76
C ASP A 64 -0.55 -8.92 -18.73
N THR A 65 -1.25 -9.23 -17.64
CA THR A 65 -1.90 -10.54 -17.43
C THR A 65 -2.89 -10.91 -18.53
N TYR A 66 -3.59 -9.93 -19.10
CA TYR A 66 -4.62 -10.16 -20.12
C TYR A 66 -4.20 -9.67 -21.52
N GLY A 67 -2.91 -9.38 -21.70
CA GLY A 67 -2.35 -8.65 -22.85
C GLY A 67 -1.57 -7.42 -22.39
N LYS A 68 -0.77 -6.85 -23.31
CA LYS A 68 0.11 -5.71 -23.03
C LYS A 68 -0.68 -4.53 -22.45
N ASP A 69 -0.22 -4.02 -21.31
CA ASP A 69 -0.76 -2.88 -20.56
C ASP A 69 -2.28 -2.97 -20.30
N SER A 70 -2.80 -4.20 -20.16
CA SER A 70 -4.22 -4.48 -19.99
C SER A 70 -4.78 -4.05 -18.64
N VAL A 71 -3.92 -3.88 -17.63
CA VAL A 71 -4.32 -3.47 -16.27
C VAL A 71 -3.75 -2.09 -15.98
N LYS A 72 -4.61 -1.12 -15.67
CA LYS A 72 -4.19 0.23 -15.28
C LYS A 72 -3.97 0.33 -13.78
N LYS A 73 -2.84 0.93 -13.38
CA LYS A 73 -2.55 1.22 -11.97
C LYS A 73 -3.23 2.50 -11.52
N TYR A 74 -3.85 2.44 -10.36
CA TYR A 74 -4.33 3.60 -9.60
C TYR A 74 -3.77 3.56 -8.19
N GLU A 75 -3.66 4.75 -7.60
CA GLU A 75 -3.20 4.89 -6.23
C GLU A 75 -4.38 4.95 -5.27
N CYS A 76 -4.23 4.31 -4.11
CA CYS A 76 -5.25 4.41 -3.08
C CYS A 76 -5.16 5.77 -2.37
N ILE A 77 -6.30 6.31 -1.94
CA ILE A 77 -6.40 7.59 -1.22
C ILE A 77 -5.47 7.59 0.01
N GLY A 78 -5.38 6.46 0.73
CA GLY A 78 -4.48 6.32 1.87
C GLY A 78 -3.00 6.54 1.52
N HIS A 79 -2.58 6.08 0.34
CA HIS A 79 -1.21 6.32 -0.13
C HIS A 79 -1.00 7.81 -0.49
N VAL A 80 -1.99 8.45 -1.11
CA VAL A 80 -1.94 9.90 -1.38
C VAL A 80 -1.84 10.70 -0.07
N GLN A 81 -2.61 10.34 0.97
CA GLN A 81 -2.50 10.94 2.31
C GLN A 81 -1.10 10.81 2.89
N LYS A 82 -0.49 9.62 2.82
CA LYS A 82 0.88 9.37 3.29
C LYS A 82 1.89 10.25 2.54
N ARG A 83 1.75 10.37 1.22
CA ARG A 83 2.61 11.20 0.38
C ARG A 83 2.57 12.67 0.77
N VAL A 84 1.38 13.23 1.04
CA VAL A 84 1.23 14.63 1.47
C VAL A 84 2.10 14.90 2.70
N GLY A 85 2.00 14.06 3.74
CA GLY A 85 2.81 14.26 4.94
C GLY A 85 4.29 14.02 4.75
N ALA A 86 4.68 13.02 3.94
CA ALA A 86 6.08 12.82 3.61
C ALA A 86 6.70 14.05 2.92
N ARG A 87 5.95 14.67 1.99
CA ARG A 87 6.37 15.91 1.32
C ARG A 87 6.42 17.09 2.28
N LEU A 88 5.43 17.26 3.16
CA LEU A 88 5.41 18.31 4.18
C LEU A 88 6.58 18.18 5.17
N ARG A 89 6.90 16.96 5.61
CA ARG A 89 8.07 16.70 6.47
C ARG A 89 9.38 17.02 5.77
N LYS A 90 9.50 16.66 4.48
CA LYS A 90 10.67 17.01 3.65
C LYS A 90 10.78 18.52 3.43
N LEU A 91 9.66 19.23 3.30
CA LEU A 91 9.64 20.69 3.21
C LEU A 91 10.08 21.32 4.54
N LYS A 92 9.53 20.84 5.66
CA LYS A 92 9.90 21.26 7.02
C LYS A 92 11.40 21.08 7.29
N SER A 93 11.99 19.96 6.89
CA SER A 93 13.41 19.69 7.12
C SER A 93 14.32 20.58 6.27
N LYS A 94 13.89 20.93 5.05
CA LYS A 94 14.63 21.86 4.17
C LYS A 94 14.50 23.33 4.60
N ASN A 95 13.38 23.71 5.21
CA ASN A 95 13.11 25.08 5.65
C ASN A 95 12.92 25.14 7.17
N LYS A 96 14.02 25.38 7.89
CA LYS A 96 14.01 25.49 9.37
C LYS A 96 13.03 26.55 9.88
N ASN A 97 12.76 27.60 9.10
CA ASN A 97 11.79 28.64 9.44
C ASN A 97 10.35 28.14 9.57
N LEU A 98 10.02 26.98 8.99
CA LEU A 98 8.71 26.33 9.10
C LEU A 98 8.60 25.41 10.33
N SER A 99 9.72 25.13 11.00
CA SER A 99 9.76 24.29 12.21
C SER A 99 9.57 25.14 13.47
N GLY A 100 9.00 24.53 14.52
CA GLY A 100 8.80 25.15 15.84
C GLY A 100 7.35 25.18 16.30
N LYS A 101 7.15 25.55 17.57
CA LYS A 101 5.82 25.69 18.19
C LYS A 101 5.00 26.75 17.43
N GLY A 102 3.74 26.43 17.13
CA GLY A 102 2.85 27.30 16.34
C GLY A 102 3.07 27.26 14.83
N LYS A 103 3.94 26.37 14.32
CA LYS A 103 4.22 26.21 12.88
C LYS A 103 3.92 24.78 12.39
N LEU A 104 4.66 24.31 11.39
CA LEU A 104 4.48 23.01 10.76
C LEU A 104 5.06 21.88 11.63
N THR A 105 4.43 21.63 12.79
CA THR A 105 4.78 20.51 13.69
C THR A 105 4.37 19.16 13.11
N ASP A 106 4.95 18.05 13.58
CA ASP A 106 4.58 16.71 13.07
C ASP A 106 3.12 16.37 13.33
N SER A 107 2.59 16.72 14.51
CA SER A 107 1.17 16.54 14.83
C SER A 107 0.26 17.38 13.93
N PHE A 108 0.68 18.58 13.54
CA PHE A 108 -0.05 19.39 12.57
C PHE A 108 0.00 18.78 11.16
N ILE A 109 1.15 18.24 10.75
CA ILE A 109 1.26 17.49 9.49
C ILE A 109 0.31 16.28 9.49
N ASP A 110 0.25 15.50 10.57
CA ASP A 110 -0.65 14.35 10.68
C ASP A 110 -2.12 14.77 10.52
N ARG A 111 -2.52 15.89 11.13
CA ARG A 111 -3.85 16.47 10.93
C ARG A 111 -4.09 16.85 9.47
N LEU A 112 -3.14 17.50 8.81
CA LEU A 112 -3.25 17.85 7.38
C LEU A 112 -3.37 16.62 6.49
N GLN A 113 -2.63 15.53 6.77
CA GLN A 113 -2.77 14.26 6.04
C GLN A 113 -4.18 13.68 6.18
N ASN A 114 -4.75 13.75 7.38
CA ASN A 114 -6.11 13.27 7.63
C ASN A 114 -7.14 14.14 6.91
N TYR A 115 -7.06 15.47 7.06
CA TYR A 115 -7.97 16.40 6.38
C TYR A 115 -7.92 16.26 4.86
N TYR A 116 -6.73 16.10 4.28
CA TYR A 116 -6.59 15.89 2.84
C TYR A 116 -7.38 14.66 2.36
N GLY A 117 -7.27 13.54 3.07
CA GLY A 117 -8.04 12.35 2.69
C GLY A 117 -9.52 12.44 3.00
N ILE A 118 -9.94 13.22 4.01
CA ILE A 118 -11.35 13.51 4.25
C ILE A 118 -11.89 14.33 3.09
N ALA A 119 -11.22 15.41 2.68
CA ALA A 119 -11.64 16.26 1.57
C ALA A 119 -11.81 15.47 0.26
N VAL A 120 -10.85 14.59 -0.07
CA VAL A 120 -10.95 13.73 -1.26
C VAL A 120 -12.13 12.75 -1.18
N ARG A 121 -12.39 12.16 0.00
CA ARG A 121 -13.51 11.22 0.18
C ARG A 121 -14.86 11.93 0.17
N SER A 122 -14.97 13.08 0.82
CA SER A 122 -16.20 13.86 0.92
C SER A 122 -16.60 14.51 -0.41
N ASN A 123 -15.65 14.71 -1.33
CA ASN A 123 -15.88 15.31 -2.64
C ASN A 123 -15.66 14.33 -3.79
N ALA A 124 -15.92 13.03 -3.57
CA ALA A 124 -15.77 12.03 -4.61
C ALA A 124 -16.67 12.35 -5.82
N GLY A 125 -16.06 12.54 -7.00
CA GLY A 125 -16.77 12.93 -8.22
C GLY A 125 -17.12 14.41 -8.35
N ASN A 126 -16.74 15.24 -7.37
CA ASN A 126 -16.98 16.67 -7.37
C ASN A 126 -15.66 17.45 -7.36
N LEU A 127 -15.15 17.80 -8.56
CA LEU A 127 -13.89 18.53 -8.69
C LEU A 127 -13.98 19.97 -8.17
N SER A 128 -15.13 20.62 -8.27
CA SER A 128 -15.29 22.00 -7.80
C SER A 128 -15.38 22.11 -6.28
N GLY A 129 -15.73 21.02 -5.59
CA GLY A 129 -15.74 20.94 -4.12
C GLY A 129 -14.39 20.57 -3.49
N LEU A 130 -13.36 20.34 -4.30
CA LEU A 130 -12.03 19.84 -3.91
C LEU A 130 -11.01 20.97 -3.90
#